data_AF-A0A4V2ZJU2-F1
#
_entry.id   AF-A0A4V2ZJU2-F1
#
_cell.length_a   1.000
_cell.length_b   1.000
_cell.length_c   1.000
_cell.angle_alpha   90.00
_cell.angle_beta   90.00
_cell.angle_gamma   90.00
#
_symmetry.space_group_name_H-M   'P 1'
#
loop_
_entity.id
_entity.type
_entity.pdbx_description
1 polymer ?
#
loop_
_entity_poly.entity_id
_entity_poly.type
_entity_poly.pdbx_seq_one_letter_code
_entity_poly.pdbx_strand_id
1 'polypeptide(L)'
;MSYDQGPQPVLRCVRKIGEKWFEKAALYKNSDGNSRAAFSGYIDLLGQGRQHVFGFINPRRDGEGVVISLTARHTNPHSGEIGHRTVALGSVVNHRGDGGDVYFDTILFNPVNEDGERIEDAEPVAVYVTDECDTELHRQLGFRQARIARPKRGASQDDSQRFEDYQQ
;
A
#
# COMPACT_ATOMS: atom_id res chain seq x y z
N MET A 1 -13.43 -26.21 -9.31
CA MET A 1 -13.49 -26.10 -7.85
C MET A 1 -13.04 -24.69 -7.49
N SER A 2 -13.99 -23.78 -7.27
CA SER A 2 -13.70 -22.43 -6.79
C SER A 2 -13.41 -22.58 -5.30
N TYR A 3 -12.14 -22.42 -4.91
CA TYR A 3 -11.85 -22.13 -3.53
C TYR A 3 -12.51 -20.78 -3.26
N ASP A 4 -13.46 -20.77 -2.33
CA ASP A 4 -14.07 -19.57 -1.78
C ASP A 4 -12.93 -18.79 -1.10
N GLN A 5 -12.21 -18.00 -1.90
CA GLN A 5 -11.15 -17.15 -1.41
C GLN A 5 -11.87 -16.04 -0.69
N GLY A 6 -11.66 -15.94 0.63
CA GLY A 6 -12.28 -14.91 1.48
C GLY A 6 -12.09 -13.48 0.94
N PRO A 7 -12.58 -12.47 1.68
CA PRO A 7 -12.61 -11.09 1.19
C PRO A 7 -11.26 -10.69 0.60
N GLN A 8 -11.26 -10.16 -0.62
CA GLN A 8 -10.05 -9.79 -1.33
C GLN A 8 -9.61 -8.38 -0.92
N PRO A 9 -8.30 -8.10 -0.84
CA PRO A 9 -7.81 -6.80 -0.38
C PRO A 9 -8.06 -5.74 -1.46
N VAL A 10 -8.46 -4.54 -1.04
CA VAL A 10 -8.60 -3.34 -1.91
C VAL A 10 -7.26 -2.64 -2.13
N LEU A 11 -6.31 -2.84 -1.21
CA LEU A 11 -4.95 -2.34 -1.30
C LEU A 11 -3.98 -3.47 -0.93
N ARG A 12 -2.95 -3.71 -1.75
CA ARG A 12 -2.03 -4.83 -1.57
C ARG A 12 -0.58 -4.45 -1.90
N CYS A 13 0.36 -5.00 -1.15
CA CYS A 13 1.78 -4.94 -1.47
C CYS A 13 2.39 -6.33 -1.43
N VAL A 14 3.02 -6.72 -2.54
CA VAL A 14 3.84 -7.94 -2.64
C VAL A 14 5.25 -7.56 -3.06
N ARG A 15 6.26 -8.11 -2.38
CA ARG A 15 7.67 -7.89 -2.68
C ARG A 15 8.35 -9.23 -2.96
N LYS A 16 9.14 -9.29 -4.03
CA LYS A 16 9.99 -10.44 -4.32
C LYS A 16 11.29 -10.32 -3.51
N ILE A 17 11.61 -11.34 -2.72
CA ILE A 17 12.88 -11.46 -2.00
C ILE A 17 13.50 -12.80 -2.38
N GLY A 18 14.64 -12.76 -3.08
CA GLY A 18 15.18 -13.92 -3.77
C GLY A 18 14.18 -14.45 -4.81
N GLU A 19 13.82 -15.72 -4.69
CA GLU A 19 12.86 -16.39 -5.58
C GLU A 19 11.41 -16.36 -5.06
N LYS A 20 11.20 -15.89 -3.82
CA LYS A 20 9.89 -15.96 -3.16
C LYS A 20 9.19 -14.61 -3.16
N TRP A 21 7.87 -14.66 -3.30
CA TRP A 21 6.99 -13.49 -3.17
C TRP A 21 6.44 -13.43 -1.75
N PHE A 22 6.56 -12.27 -1.12
CA PHE A 22 6.08 -12.02 0.24
C PHE A 22 5.04 -10.91 0.24
N GLU A 23 3.91 -11.15 0.91
CA GLU A 23 2.87 -10.14 1.12
C GLU A 23 3.27 -9.21 2.27
N LYS A 24 3.59 -7.96 1.92
CA LYS A 24 3.98 -6.91 2.86
C LYS A 24 2.77 -6.12 3.36
N ALA A 25 1.68 -6.06 2.59
CA ALA A 25 0.45 -5.43 3.03
C ALA A 25 -0.77 -6.06 2.36
N ALA A 26 -1.85 -6.19 3.12
CA ALA A 26 -3.18 -6.49 2.60
C ALA A 26 -4.20 -5.73 3.45
N LEU A 27 -4.91 -4.80 2.81
CA LEU A 27 -5.93 -3.96 3.44
C LEU A 27 -7.25 -4.17 2.72
N TYR A 28 -8.29 -4.37 3.51
CA TYR A 28 -9.63 -4.73 3.09
C TYR A 28 -10.55 -3.55 3.37
N LYS A 29 -11.50 -3.31 2.47
CA LYS A 29 -12.51 -2.27 2.67
C LYS A 29 -13.22 -2.54 4.00
N ASN A 30 -13.37 -1.49 4.80
CA ASN A 30 -14.09 -1.63 6.05
C ASN A 30 -15.59 -1.70 5.74
N SER A 31 -16.24 -2.75 6.25
CA SER A 31 -17.69 -2.94 6.12
C SER A 31 -18.46 -2.54 7.38
N ASP A 32 -17.77 -2.16 8.47
CA ASP A 32 -18.39 -1.70 9.71
C ASP A 32 -18.80 -0.23 9.60
N GLY A 33 -20.11 0.02 9.48
CA GLY A 33 -20.69 1.36 9.40
C GLY A 33 -20.56 2.20 10.68
N ASN A 34 -20.18 1.61 11.81
CA ASN A 34 -19.91 2.35 13.05
C ASN A 34 -18.46 2.83 13.16
N SER A 35 -17.57 2.32 12.31
CA SER A 35 -16.16 2.68 12.29
C SER A 35 -15.89 3.75 11.23
N ARG A 36 -15.11 4.76 11.62
CA ARG A 36 -14.65 5.82 10.70
C ARG A 36 -13.49 5.38 9.80
N ALA A 37 -12.95 4.18 10.00
CA ALA A 37 -11.87 3.66 9.16
C ALA A 37 -12.42 3.33 7.77
N ALA A 38 -11.70 3.71 6.71
CA ALA A 38 -12.04 3.38 5.34
C ALA A 38 -11.67 1.92 4.99
N PHE A 39 -10.61 1.41 5.61
CA PHE A 39 -10.12 0.04 5.42
C PHE A 39 -9.34 -0.43 6.65
N SER A 40 -9.15 -1.73 6.77
CA SER A 40 -8.36 -2.36 7.82
C SER A 40 -7.63 -3.58 7.29
N GLY A 41 -6.57 -4.00 7.96
CA GLY A 41 -5.84 -5.21 7.61
C GLY A 41 -4.47 -5.18 8.22
N TYR A 42 -3.44 -5.54 7.47
CA TYR A 42 -2.08 -5.53 7.98
C TYR A 42 -1.09 -4.86 7.03
N ILE A 43 -0.01 -4.37 7.62
CA ILE A 43 1.17 -3.87 6.93
C ILE A 43 2.43 -4.29 7.69
N ASP A 44 3.47 -4.63 6.95
CA ASP A 44 4.79 -4.98 7.47
C ASP A 44 5.76 -3.81 7.20
N LEU A 45 5.99 -3.04 8.26
CA LEU A 45 6.88 -1.88 8.25
C LEU A 45 8.27 -2.33 8.68
N LEU A 46 9.30 -1.97 7.90
CA LEU A 46 10.68 -2.33 8.22
C LEU A 46 11.06 -1.82 9.62
N GLY A 47 11.66 -2.68 10.44
CA GLY A 47 12.04 -2.36 11.82
C GLY A 47 10.89 -2.42 12.84
N GLN A 48 9.62 -2.45 12.41
CA GLN A 48 8.47 -2.57 13.32
C GLN A 48 7.65 -3.86 13.12
N GLY A 49 7.95 -4.63 12.07
CA GLY A 49 7.29 -5.90 11.76
C GLY A 49 5.86 -5.74 11.25
N ARG A 50 5.16 -6.88 11.17
CA ARG A 50 3.76 -6.95 10.73
C ARG A 50 2.83 -6.48 11.85
N GLN A 51 1.99 -5.49 11.54
CA GLN A 51 1.01 -4.93 12.46
C GLN A 51 -0.38 -4.90 11.84
N HIS A 52 -1.41 -5.09 12.66
CA HIS A 52 -2.78 -4.84 12.26
C HIS A 52 -3.07 -3.34 12.35
N VAL A 53 -3.64 -2.79 11.27
CA VAL A 53 -3.85 -1.35 11.11
C VAL A 53 -5.27 -1.03 10.66
N PHE A 54 -5.72 0.15 11.06
CA PHE A 54 -6.90 0.83 10.55
C PHE A 54 -6.46 2.03 9.72
N GLY A 55 -6.98 2.14 8.50
CA GLY A 55 -6.70 3.23 7.58
C GLY A 55 -7.79 4.29 7.61
N PHE A 56 -7.39 5.53 7.83
CA PHE A 56 -8.28 6.69 7.82
C PHE A 56 -7.86 7.65 6.71
N ILE A 57 -8.84 8.17 5.98
CA ILE A 57 -8.65 9.17 4.94
C ILE A 57 -8.97 10.52 5.56
N ASN A 58 -7.96 11.38 5.68
CA ASN A 58 -8.10 12.68 6.32
C ASN A 58 -7.85 13.80 5.29
N PRO A 59 -8.56 14.93 5.38
CA PRO A 59 -8.20 16.12 4.60
C PRO A 59 -6.81 16.60 5.01
N ARG A 60 -6.02 17.09 4.05
CA ARG A 60 -4.73 17.72 4.39
C ARG A 60 -4.94 19.07 5.06
N ARG A 61 -4.02 19.45 5.94
CA ARG A 61 -4.06 20.74 6.67
C ARG A 61 -3.89 21.95 5.75
N ASP A 62 -3.22 21.79 4.62
CA ASP A 62 -3.05 22.82 3.58
C ASP A 62 -4.31 23.02 2.72
N GLY A 63 -5.36 22.22 2.93
CA GLY A 63 -6.63 22.30 2.22
C GLY A 63 -6.65 21.61 0.86
N GLU A 64 -5.52 21.10 0.36
CA GLU A 64 -5.44 20.46 -0.95
C GLU A 64 -5.19 18.96 -0.86
N GLY A 65 -6.25 18.18 -1.08
CA GLY A 65 -6.20 16.73 -1.17
C GLY A 65 -6.29 16.03 0.19
N VAL A 66 -5.82 14.79 0.23
CA VAL A 66 -5.97 13.90 1.39
C VAL A 66 -4.64 13.30 1.84
N VAL A 67 -4.57 12.96 3.12
CA VAL A 67 -3.52 12.14 3.72
C VAL A 67 -4.16 10.91 4.35
N ILE A 68 -3.58 9.76 4.07
CA ILE A 68 -4.06 8.50 4.62
C ILE A 68 -3.24 8.21 5.87
N SER A 69 -3.87 8.00 7.02
CA SER A 69 -3.15 7.57 8.23
C SER A 69 -3.42 6.10 8.51
N LEU A 70 -2.36 5.32 8.71
CA LEU A 70 -2.45 3.97 9.26
C LEU A 70 -2.25 4.02 10.76
N THR A 71 -3.21 3.52 11.52
CA THR A 71 -3.20 3.51 12.97
C THR A 71 -3.18 2.07 13.47
N ALA A 72 -2.20 1.73 14.31
CA ALA A 72 -2.09 0.43 14.94
C ALA A 72 -2.44 0.53 16.43
N ARG A 73 -2.86 -0.60 17.00
CA ARG A 73 -2.99 -0.74 18.46
C ARG A 73 -1.59 -0.74 19.07
N HIS A 74 -1.40 0.04 20.12
CA HIS A 74 -0.15 0.16 20.86
C HIS A 74 -0.41 -0.08 22.35
N THR A 75 0.51 -0.75 23.03
CA THR A 75 0.46 -0.91 24.49
C THR A 75 1.63 -0.15 25.07
N ASN A 76 1.36 0.83 25.93
CA ASN A 76 2.42 1.58 26.59
C ASN A 76 3.20 0.63 27.51
N PRO A 77 4.53 0.48 27.33
CA PRO A 77 5.32 -0.48 28.10
C PRO A 77 5.46 -0.09 29.58
N HIS A 78 5.25 1.17 29.94
CA HIS A 78 5.37 1.66 31.31
C HIS A 78 4.05 1.64 32.07
N SER A 79 2.95 2.09 31.45
CA SER A 79 1.63 2.14 32.10
C SER A 79 0.76 0.90 31.83
N GLY A 80 1.10 0.08 30.83
CA GLY A 80 0.26 -1.03 30.35
C GLY A 80 -1.01 -0.56 29.61
N GLU A 81 -1.18 0.75 29.43
CA GLU A 81 -2.36 1.32 28.79
C GLU A 81 -2.39 0.96 27.31
N ILE A 82 -3.55 0.51 26.86
CA ILE A 82 -3.81 0.17 25.46
C ILE A 82 -4.35 1.42 24.76
N GLY A 83 -3.60 1.90 23.78
CA GLY A 83 -3.99 3.01 22.94
C GLY A 83 -3.91 2.68 21.45
N HIS A 84 -4.11 3.70 20.65
CA HIS A 84 -3.95 3.66 19.20
C HIS A 84 -2.97 4.74 18.79
N ARG A 85 -2.02 4.40 17.92
CA ARG A 85 -1.04 5.36 17.40
C ARG A 85 -0.92 5.26 15.89
N THR A 86 -0.63 6.38 15.24
CA THR A 86 -0.28 6.39 13.82
C THR A 86 1.08 5.73 13.63
N VAL A 87 1.17 4.81 12.68
CA VAL A 87 2.40 4.07 12.36
C VAL A 87 2.91 4.37 10.96
N ALA A 88 2.05 4.85 10.07
CA ALA A 88 2.47 5.35 8.77
C ALA A 88 1.51 6.40 8.19
N LEU A 89 2.05 7.29 7.36
CA LEU A 89 1.31 8.28 6.58
C LEU A 89 1.44 7.97 5.08
N GLY A 90 0.29 7.74 4.45
CA GLY A 90 0.11 7.42 3.05
C GLY A 90 -0.18 8.65 2.19
N SER A 91 0.52 8.75 1.06
CA SER A 91 0.21 9.70 -0.01
C SER A 91 0.05 8.93 -1.33
N VAL A 92 -1.00 9.27 -2.09
CA VAL A 92 -1.19 8.74 -3.45
C VAL A 92 -0.17 9.34 -4.43
N VAL A 93 0.26 8.54 -5.40
CA VAL A 93 1.11 8.99 -6.50
C VAL A 93 0.22 9.48 -7.64
N ASN A 94 0.01 10.79 -7.70
CA ASN A 94 -0.74 11.47 -8.77
C ASN A 94 0.16 12.12 -9.84
N HIS A 95 1.44 12.28 -9.53
CA HIS A 95 2.45 12.82 -10.45
C HIS A 95 3.80 12.18 -10.08
N ARG A 96 4.73 12.15 -11.03
CA ARG A 96 6.12 11.80 -10.76
C ARG A 96 7.03 12.88 -11.32
N GLY A 97 7.99 13.32 -10.51
CA GLY A 97 8.95 14.34 -10.91
C GLY A 97 9.96 13.83 -11.96
N ASP A 98 10.13 12.51 -12.07
CA ASP A 98 11.02 11.86 -13.04
C ASP A 98 10.41 11.72 -14.44
N GLY A 99 9.17 12.21 -14.64
CA GLY A 99 8.45 12.08 -15.91
C GLY A 99 7.98 10.66 -16.24
N GLY A 100 8.17 9.70 -15.33
CA GLY A 100 7.70 8.33 -15.50
C GLY A 100 6.17 8.20 -15.44
N ASP A 101 5.68 7.06 -15.92
CA ASP A 101 4.24 6.81 -15.96
C ASP A 101 3.60 6.79 -14.57
N VAL A 102 2.41 7.39 -14.49
CA VAL A 102 1.52 7.38 -13.33
C VAL A 102 0.31 6.52 -13.67
N TYR A 103 0.09 5.47 -12.87
CA TYR A 103 -1.00 4.53 -13.08
C TYR A 103 -2.22 4.78 -12.19
N PHE A 104 -2.15 5.81 -11.33
CA PHE A 104 -3.19 6.16 -10.36
C PHE A 104 -3.62 4.98 -9.48
N ASP A 105 -2.67 4.11 -9.11
CA ASP A 105 -2.90 2.92 -8.30
C ASP A 105 -1.97 2.83 -7.10
N THR A 106 -1.03 3.76 -6.93
CA THR A 106 0.06 3.61 -5.95
C THR A 106 -0.12 4.55 -4.78
N ILE A 107 0.01 4.01 -3.56
CA ILE A 107 0.04 4.73 -2.30
C ILE A 107 1.38 4.46 -1.63
N LEU A 108 2.11 5.51 -1.28
CA LEU A 108 3.36 5.41 -0.55
C LEU A 108 3.11 5.64 0.93
N PHE A 109 3.17 4.57 1.73
CA PHE A 109 3.09 4.65 3.18
C PHE A 109 4.47 4.87 3.78
N ASN A 110 4.66 6.05 4.37
CA ASN A 110 5.90 6.45 5.03
C ASN A 110 5.76 6.13 6.52
N PRO A 111 6.62 5.27 7.10
CA PRO A 111 6.62 5.00 8.53
C PRO A 111 6.82 6.27 9.36
N VAL A 112 6.16 6.35 10.51
CA VAL A 112 6.31 7.45 11.46
C VAL A 112 6.77 6.95 12.83
N ASN A 113 7.42 7.83 13.58
CA ASN A 113 7.81 7.61 14.97
C ASN A 113 6.61 7.83 15.93
N GLU A 114 6.86 7.76 17.23
CA GLU A 114 5.81 7.91 18.25
C GLU A 114 5.20 9.32 18.28
N ASP A 115 5.97 10.32 17.86
CA ASP A 115 5.56 11.73 17.75
C ASP A 115 4.79 12.01 16.45
N GLY A 116 4.64 11.01 15.57
CA GLY A 116 3.96 11.13 14.29
C GLY A 116 4.80 11.78 13.19
N GLU A 117 6.10 11.94 13.41
CA GLU A 117 7.07 12.46 12.45
C GLU A 117 7.59 11.33 11.57
N ARG A 118 7.92 11.64 10.31
CA ARG A 118 8.46 10.64 9.39
C ARG A 118 9.84 10.17 9.86
N ILE A 119 10.06 8.86 9.81
CA ILE A 119 11.37 8.27 10.07
C ILE A 119 12.20 8.43 8.80
N GLU A 120 13.22 9.29 8.79
CA GLU A 120 13.98 9.66 7.59
C GLU A 120 14.64 8.46 6.90
N ASP A 121 15.19 7.51 7.67
CA ASP A 121 15.88 6.33 7.14
C ASP A 121 14.93 5.16 6.83
N ALA A 122 13.62 5.30 7.04
CA ALA A 122 12.68 4.21 6.83
C ALA A 122 12.23 4.12 5.36
N GLU A 123 12.35 2.92 4.78
CA GLU A 123 11.88 2.64 3.42
C GLU A 123 10.34 2.76 3.34
N PRO A 124 9.79 3.62 2.47
CA PRO A 124 8.35 3.69 2.25
C PRO A 124 7.80 2.39 1.68
N VAL A 125 6.61 1.98 2.14
CA VAL A 125 5.91 0.81 1.61
C VAL A 125 4.97 1.25 0.50
N ALA A 126 5.31 0.90 -0.74
CA ALA A 126 4.45 1.11 -1.90
C ALA A 126 3.33 0.06 -1.93
N VAL A 127 2.10 0.50 -1.69
CA VAL A 127 0.89 -0.33 -1.71
C VAL A 127 0.08 0.02 -2.96
N TYR A 128 -0.44 -1.00 -3.63
CA TYR A 128 -1.15 -0.87 -4.89
C TYR A 128 -2.64 -1.11 -4.72
N VAL A 129 -3.46 -0.30 -5.39
CA VAL A 129 -4.89 -0.48 -5.56
C VAL A 129 -5.16 -1.73 -6.39
N THR A 130 -6.05 -2.59 -5.92
CA THR A 130 -6.46 -3.81 -6.61
C THR A 130 -7.75 -3.60 -7.41
N ASP A 131 -8.23 -4.64 -8.09
CA ASP A 131 -9.51 -4.64 -8.81
C ASP A 131 -10.73 -4.55 -7.89
N GLU A 132 -10.56 -4.84 -6.60
CA GLU A 132 -11.62 -4.84 -5.58
C GLU A 132 -11.91 -3.44 -5.02
N CYS A 133 -11.02 -2.49 -5.31
CA CYS A 133 -11.22 -1.11 -4.92
C CYS A 133 -12.23 -0.45 -5.88
N ASP A 134 -13.43 -0.18 -5.39
CA ASP A 134 -14.43 0.52 -6.17
C ASP A 134 -14.02 1.97 -6.49
N THR A 135 -14.69 2.56 -7.48
CA THR A 135 -14.38 3.91 -7.96
C THR A 135 -14.59 4.99 -6.89
N GLU A 136 -15.51 4.77 -5.96
CA GLU A 136 -15.80 5.75 -4.91
C GLU A 136 -14.66 5.81 -3.89
N LEU A 137 -14.24 4.65 -3.37
CA LEU A 137 -13.09 4.53 -2.48
C LEU A 137 -11.82 5.03 -3.20
N HIS A 138 -11.64 4.70 -4.47
CA HIS A 138 -10.51 5.18 -5.28
C HIS A 138 -10.41 6.71 -5.32
N ARG A 139 -11.53 7.41 -5.52
CA ARG A 139 -11.58 8.87 -5.47
C ARG A 139 -11.33 9.40 -4.06
N GLN A 140 -11.92 8.76 -3.05
CA GLN A 140 -11.72 9.14 -1.64
C GLN A 140 -10.24 9.03 -1.23
N LEU A 141 -9.50 8.04 -1.74
CA LEU A 141 -8.06 7.92 -1.52
C LEU A 141 -7.26 9.10 -2.09
N GLY A 142 -7.86 9.92 -2.95
CA GLY A 142 -7.27 11.16 -3.48
C GLY A 142 -6.67 11.04 -4.87
N PHE A 143 -6.94 9.95 -5.60
CA PHE A 143 -6.49 9.82 -6.98
C PHE A 143 -7.23 10.80 -7.89
N ARG A 144 -6.48 11.52 -8.74
CA ARG A 144 -7.04 12.57 -9.63
C ARG A 144 -7.68 12.03 -10.90
N GLN A 145 -7.35 10.80 -11.28
CA GLN A 145 -7.86 10.13 -12.47
C GLN A 145 -8.17 8.68 -12.13
N ALA A 146 -8.94 8.01 -12.99
CA ALA A 146 -9.22 6.58 -12.86
C ALA A 146 -7.93 5.76 -12.96
N ARG A 147 -7.96 4.56 -12.37
CA ARG A 147 -6.84 3.61 -12.43
C ARG A 147 -6.49 3.27 -13.88
N ILE A 148 -5.21 3.33 -14.22
CA ILE A 148 -4.69 2.90 -15.53
C ILE A 148 -4.05 1.52 -15.35
N ALA A 149 -4.41 0.57 -16.21
CA ALA A 149 -3.84 -0.77 -16.15
C ALA A 149 -2.33 -0.72 -16.45
N ARG A 150 -1.52 -1.31 -15.55
CA ARG A 150 -0.10 -1.48 -15.80
C ARG A 150 0.13 -2.47 -16.93
N PRO A 151 1.11 -2.23 -17.82
CA PRO A 151 1.51 -3.24 -18.78
C PRO A 151 1.90 -4.50 -18.01
N LYS A 152 1.32 -5.65 -18.40
CA LYS A 152 1.77 -6.94 -17.87
C LYS A 152 3.25 -7.04 -18.23
N ARG A 153 4.13 -7.18 -17.24
CA ARG A 153 5.53 -7.52 -17.51
C ARG A 153 5.49 -8.79 -18.36
N GLY A 154 5.88 -8.68 -19.62
CA GLY A 154 5.94 -9.81 -20.52
C GLY A 154 6.77 -10.90 -19.85
N ALA A 155 6.21 -12.10 -19.75
CA ALA A 155 7.06 -13.27 -19.82
C ALA A 155 7.87 -13.14 -21.12
N SER A 156 9.18 -13.35 -21.02
CA SER A 156 10.12 -13.40 -22.14
C SER A 156 10.62 -12.05 -22.68
N GLN A 157 11.67 -11.53 -22.05
CA GLN A 157 12.73 -10.79 -22.76
C GLN A 157 14.09 -11.45 -22.50
N ASP A 158 14.11 -12.78 -22.45
CA ASP A 158 15.32 -13.59 -22.18
C ASP A 158 15.30 -14.93 -22.94
N ASP A 159 14.76 -14.96 -24.17
CA ASP A 159 14.67 -16.21 -24.95
C ASP A 159 14.89 -16.02 -26.47
N SER A 160 15.64 -15.00 -26.88
CA SER A 160 15.94 -14.79 -28.31
C SER A 160 17.34 -14.24 -28.62
N GLN A 161 18.35 -14.50 -27.78
CA GLN A 161 19.76 -14.19 -28.11
C GLN A 161 20.75 -15.31 -27.73
N ARG A 162 20.36 -16.59 -27.81
CA ARG A 162 21.29 -17.68 -27.47
C ARG A 162 21.33 -18.88 -28.42
N PHE A 163 20.92 -18.75 -29.68
CA PHE A 163 21.11 -19.81 -30.69
C PHE A 163 21.20 -19.28 -32.14
N GLU A 164 22.14 -18.37 -32.41
CA GLU A 164 22.68 -18.18 -33.77
C GLU A 164 24.17 -17.86 -33.63
N ASP A 165 25.02 -18.89 -33.47
CA ASP A 165 26.45 -18.85 -33.87
C ASP A 165 27.18 -20.19 -33.63
N TYR A 166 26.56 -21.32 -34.00
CA TYR A 166 27.29 -22.59 -34.14
C TYR A 166 26.72 -23.43 -35.27
N GLN A 167 26.71 -22.89 -36.50
CA GLN A 167 26.81 -23.69 -37.73
C GLN A 167 27.51 -22.88 -38.83
N GLN A 168 28.84 -22.94 -38.86
CA GLN A 168 29.62 -23.16 -40.08
C GLN A 168 31.05 -23.57 -39.73
#